data_AF-A0A2M7N6G4-F1
#
_entry.id   AF-A0A2M7N6G4-F1
#
_cell.length_a   1.000
_cell.length_b   1.000
_cell.length_c   1.000
_cell.angle_alpha   90.00
_cell.angle_beta   90.00
_cell.angle_gamma   90.00
#
_symmetry.space_group_name_H-M   'P 1'
#
loop_
_entity.id
_entity.type
_entity.pdbx_description
1 polymer ?
#
loop_
_entity_poly.entity_id
_entity_poly.type
_entity_poly.pdbx_seq_one_letter_code
_entity_poly.pdbx_strand_id
1 'polypeptide(L)'
;MEDVSQQILNNVTNNMNQEQRNSIISKNIATLKKENSENNKYNVDIKPFYYGNEYYMFVYEVFRDIRLVGAPPSAIGKFGGDTDNWMWPRHTGDFSVFRIYANKDNQPADYSPNNVPYKPKRFFPISLKGVKKDDFTMVYGFPGSTQEYIPSYAVKLITEVENPIQIKLREIRLAIMNEDMNSSQKIRIQYSSKYAGVANYWKKWMGENRGLKRLDAINKKEEFEKSFQSWINNNEQSKQSYGILLNEYKNVYEKLTPLSKIEAYLFEGIMTDEMVRFARNFADYKSWQNKPDSILNPIIATVKARGKDMYKDFNLPTDQKMLSKMLEIYYDSISPNYHPEILAQWNKKYKGDWNKCVADISNKTIFTTEDKLIAFLDNFKKSGEKSLEKDPVFTLWYDMASIFNEKILPNVTTYNNQIDSLNRIYMKAQM
;
A
#
# COMPACT_ATOMS: atom_id res chain seq x y z
N MET A 1 -14.32 -7.81 23.90
CA MET A 1 -13.06 -8.37 23.38
C MET A 1 -12.87 -9.69 24.05
N GLU A 2 -12.51 -10.71 23.30
CA GLU A 2 -12.35 -12.09 23.79
C GLU A 2 -11.16 -12.74 23.10
N ASP A 3 -10.35 -13.50 23.84
CA ASP A 3 -9.34 -14.38 23.26
C ASP A 3 -10.04 -15.60 22.67
N VAL A 4 -9.90 -15.77 21.36
CA VAL A 4 -10.52 -16.86 20.58
C VAL A 4 -9.46 -17.76 19.92
N SER A 5 -8.22 -17.72 20.42
CA SER A 5 -7.08 -18.41 19.83
C SER A 5 -7.33 -19.92 19.68
N GLN A 6 -7.92 -20.57 20.69
CA GLN A 6 -8.21 -22.00 20.65
C GLN A 6 -9.23 -22.35 19.55
N GLN A 7 -10.30 -21.55 19.42
CA GLN A 7 -11.35 -21.73 18.42
C GLN A 7 -10.79 -21.53 17.01
N ILE A 8 -9.96 -20.50 16.82
CA ILE A 8 -9.37 -20.19 15.51
C ILE A 8 -8.31 -21.21 15.10
N LEU A 9 -7.48 -21.67 16.04
CA LEU A 9 -6.42 -22.64 15.78
C LEU A 9 -6.89 -24.10 15.83
N ASN A 10 -8.19 -24.34 16.04
CA ASN A 10 -8.75 -25.69 15.99
C ASN A 10 -8.49 -26.34 14.62
N ASN A 11 -8.03 -27.60 14.64
CA ASN A 11 -7.58 -28.38 13.47
C ASN A 11 -6.35 -27.82 12.73
N VAL A 12 -5.67 -26.82 13.26
CA VAL A 12 -4.41 -26.34 12.69
C VAL A 12 -3.25 -27.17 13.26
N THR A 13 -2.49 -27.84 12.40
CA THR A 13 -1.37 -28.69 12.81
C THR A 13 -0.02 -28.14 12.32
N ASN A 14 1.07 -28.62 12.94
CA ASN A 14 2.43 -28.18 12.58
C ASN A 14 2.90 -28.67 11.20
N ASN A 15 2.23 -29.68 10.62
CA ASN A 15 2.63 -30.27 9.34
C ASN A 15 1.97 -29.57 8.13
N MET A 16 1.11 -28.59 8.36
CA MET A 16 0.42 -27.85 7.30
C MET A 16 1.35 -26.82 6.67
N ASN A 17 1.27 -26.68 5.35
CA ASN A 17 1.85 -25.52 4.70
C ASN A 17 1.04 -24.24 5.02
N GLN A 18 1.60 -23.08 4.70
CA GLN A 18 1.01 -21.79 5.03
C GLN A 18 -0.38 -21.58 4.39
N GLU A 19 -0.59 -22.07 3.16
CA GLU A 19 -1.87 -21.96 2.46
C GLU A 19 -2.97 -22.80 3.11
N GLN A 20 -2.67 -24.06 3.44
CA GLN A 20 -3.57 -24.98 4.16
C GLN A 20 -3.96 -24.40 5.52
N ARG A 21 -2.97 -23.89 6.27
CA ARG A 21 -3.19 -23.23 7.55
C ARG A 21 -4.11 -22.01 7.40
N ASN A 22 -3.82 -21.13 6.44
CA ASN A 22 -4.63 -19.93 6.19
C ASN A 22 -6.07 -20.27 5.79
N SER A 23 -6.28 -21.34 5.02
CA SER A 23 -7.60 -21.81 4.63
C SER A 23 -8.44 -22.23 5.83
N ILE A 24 -7.86 -23.04 6.74
CA ILE A 24 -8.56 -23.48 7.96
C ILE A 24 -8.86 -22.30 8.88
N ILE A 25 -7.87 -21.43 9.12
CA ILE A 25 -8.05 -20.23 9.95
C ILE A 25 -9.15 -19.33 9.37
N SER A 26 -9.14 -19.08 8.06
CA SER A 26 -10.15 -18.25 7.40
C SER A 26 -11.56 -18.84 7.55
N LYS A 27 -11.68 -20.16 7.42
CA LYS A 27 -12.94 -20.88 7.67
C LYS A 27 -13.41 -20.72 9.11
N ASN A 28 -12.51 -20.94 10.08
CA ASN A 28 -12.83 -20.81 11.50
C ASN A 28 -13.24 -19.37 11.86
N ILE A 29 -12.53 -18.37 11.33
CA ILE A 29 -12.88 -16.94 11.47
C ILE A 29 -14.28 -16.67 10.90
N ALA A 30 -14.59 -17.15 9.69
CA ALA A 30 -15.88 -16.91 9.05
C ALA A 30 -17.04 -17.50 9.87
N THR A 31 -16.87 -18.73 10.38
CA THR A 31 -17.85 -19.37 11.27
C THR A 31 -18.05 -18.55 12.54
N LEU A 32 -16.97 -18.21 13.24
CA LEU A 32 -17.06 -17.53 14.54
C LEU A 32 -17.61 -16.10 14.40
N LYS A 33 -17.29 -15.39 13.31
CA LYS A 33 -17.90 -14.10 12.99
C LYS A 33 -19.42 -14.21 12.81
N LYS A 34 -19.89 -15.24 12.09
CA LYS A 34 -21.32 -15.46 11.86
C LYS A 34 -22.06 -15.71 13.17
N GLU A 35 -21.53 -16.62 14.01
CA GLU A 35 -22.12 -16.99 15.30
C GLU A 35 -22.25 -15.80 16.26
N ASN A 36 -21.29 -14.87 16.23
CA ASN A 36 -21.23 -13.72 17.15
C ASN A 36 -21.83 -12.42 16.59
N SER A 37 -22.40 -12.43 15.39
CA SER A 37 -22.92 -11.23 14.72
C SER A 37 -24.33 -10.81 15.17
N GLU A 38 -25.06 -11.67 15.89
CA GLU A 38 -26.47 -11.50 16.28
C GLU A 38 -27.33 -11.05 15.07
N ASN A 39 -27.40 -11.86 14.01
CA ASN A 39 -28.10 -11.53 12.75
C ASN A 39 -27.62 -10.21 12.10
N ASN A 40 -26.30 -9.98 12.05
CA ASN A 40 -25.65 -8.77 11.54
C ASN A 40 -25.95 -7.48 12.31
N LYS A 41 -26.50 -7.57 13.53
CA LYS A 41 -26.65 -6.43 14.43
C LYS A 41 -25.29 -5.87 14.87
N TYR A 42 -24.31 -6.74 15.08
CA TYR A 42 -22.94 -6.33 15.41
C TYR A 42 -21.97 -6.63 14.26
N ASN A 43 -20.96 -5.78 14.13
CA ASN A 43 -19.80 -6.06 13.30
C ASN A 43 -18.75 -6.80 14.12
N VAL A 44 -18.47 -8.05 13.73
CA VAL A 44 -17.47 -8.89 14.39
C VAL A 44 -16.18 -8.87 13.59
N ASP A 45 -15.09 -8.46 14.23
CA ASP A 45 -13.76 -8.56 13.66
C ASP A 45 -12.88 -9.49 14.49
N ILE A 46 -12.05 -10.29 13.83
CA ILE A 46 -11.12 -11.20 14.47
C ILE A 46 -9.76 -10.91 13.89
N LYS A 47 -8.80 -10.56 14.74
CA LYS A 47 -7.47 -10.14 14.32
C LYS A 47 -6.40 -11.09 14.86
N PRO A 48 -5.40 -11.44 14.04
CA PRO A 48 -4.21 -12.12 14.53
C PRO A 48 -3.36 -11.16 15.34
N PHE A 49 -2.82 -11.65 16.45
CA PHE A 49 -1.78 -11.02 17.26
C PHE A 49 -0.55 -11.92 17.28
N TYR A 50 0.62 -11.32 17.52
CA TYR A 50 1.90 -12.05 17.59
C TYR A 50 2.12 -12.97 16.38
N TYR A 51 1.96 -12.44 15.17
CA TYR A 51 2.05 -13.20 13.90
C TYR A 51 1.12 -14.43 13.82
N GLY A 52 -0.07 -14.31 14.40
CA GLY A 52 -1.10 -15.36 14.37
C GLY A 52 -0.81 -16.51 15.33
N ASN A 53 -0.04 -16.27 16.39
CA ASN A 53 0.02 -17.13 17.57
C ASN A 53 -1.20 -16.92 18.49
N GLU A 54 -1.80 -15.74 18.45
CA GLU A 54 -3.03 -15.41 19.19
C GLU A 54 -4.07 -14.77 18.26
N TYR A 55 -5.34 -14.89 18.63
CA TYR A 55 -6.47 -14.28 17.91
C TYR A 55 -7.45 -13.66 18.90
N TYR A 56 -7.74 -12.39 18.71
CA TYR A 56 -8.73 -11.68 19.52
C TYR A 56 -9.95 -11.30 18.69
N MET A 57 -11.12 -11.56 19.24
CA MET A 57 -12.41 -11.17 18.70
C MET A 57 -12.86 -9.83 19.28
N PHE A 58 -13.28 -8.93 18.40
CA PHE A 58 -13.82 -7.62 18.69
C PHE A 58 -15.23 -7.52 18.12
N VAL A 59 -16.19 -7.19 18.98
CA VAL A 59 -17.59 -7.03 18.61
C VAL A 59 -17.92 -5.54 18.71
N TYR A 60 -18.36 -4.94 17.60
CA TYR A 60 -18.58 -3.52 17.47
C TYR A 60 -20.04 -3.18 17.14
N GLU A 61 -20.54 -2.11 17.75
CA GLU A 61 -21.70 -1.37 17.26
C GLU A 61 -21.22 -0.35 16.21
N VAL A 62 -21.77 -0.40 15.00
CA VAL A 62 -21.32 0.45 13.88
C VAL A 62 -22.34 1.54 13.60
N PHE A 63 -22.09 2.74 14.13
CA PHE A 63 -22.91 3.93 13.86
C PHE A 63 -22.58 4.50 12.48
N ARG A 64 -23.61 4.69 11.64
CA ARG A 64 -23.47 5.11 10.24
C ARG A 64 -23.95 6.54 9.98
N ASP A 65 -24.64 7.14 10.94
CA ASP A 65 -25.02 8.55 10.92
C ASP A 65 -24.01 9.38 11.73
N ILE A 66 -22.95 9.83 11.06
CA ILE A 66 -21.88 10.66 11.63
C ILE A 66 -21.92 12.02 10.97
N ARG A 67 -22.16 13.08 11.75
CA ARG A 67 -22.34 14.44 11.23
C ARG A 67 -21.22 15.36 11.67
N LEU A 68 -20.70 16.17 10.75
CA LEU A 68 -19.75 17.24 11.07
C LEU A 68 -20.41 18.27 11.98
N VAL A 69 -19.74 18.61 13.07
CA VAL A 69 -20.14 19.70 13.99
C VAL A 69 -19.31 20.94 13.73
N GLY A 70 -18.01 20.78 13.49
CA GLY A 70 -17.13 21.89 13.16
C GLY A 70 -15.71 21.44 12.82
N ALA A 71 -15.04 22.28 12.03
CA ALA A 71 -13.62 22.15 11.72
C ALA A 71 -13.02 23.56 11.66
N PRO A 72 -11.76 23.75 12.09
CA PRO A 72 -11.07 25.02 11.94
C PRO A 72 -10.74 25.28 10.46
N PRO A 73 -10.49 26.54 10.06
CA PRO A 73 -9.93 26.83 8.74
C PRO A 73 -8.61 26.07 8.52
N SER A 74 -8.29 25.73 7.27
CA SER A 74 -7.04 25.02 6.94
C SER A 74 -5.79 25.79 7.36
N ALA A 75 -5.85 27.13 7.43
CA ALA A 75 -4.78 27.96 7.95
C ALA A 75 -4.45 27.67 9.44
N ILE A 76 -5.34 27.02 10.18
CA ILE A 76 -5.12 26.55 11.56
C ILE A 76 -4.93 25.03 11.55
N GLY A 77 -5.88 24.28 10.98
CA GLY A 77 -5.90 22.81 11.00
C GLY A 77 -4.75 22.16 10.22
N LYS A 78 -4.14 22.89 9.28
CA LYS A 78 -2.99 22.44 8.48
C LYS A 78 -1.89 23.52 8.41
N PHE A 79 -1.78 24.35 9.46
CA PHE A 79 -0.70 25.35 9.56
C PHE A 79 0.68 24.68 9.38
N GLY A 80 1.57 25.32 8.62
CA GLY A 80 2.90 24.81 8.28
C GLY A 80 2.94 23.79 7.12
N GLY A 81 1.78 23.23 6.75
CA GLY A 81 1.65 22.33 5.59
C GLY A 81 2.69 21.21 5.57
N ASP A 82 3.27 20.98 4.39
CA ASP A 82 4.28 19.93 4.22
C ASP A 82 5.62 20.30 4.86
N THR A 83 5.95 21.58 5.00
CA THR A 83 7.20 22.04 5.63
C THR A 83 7.31 21.57 7.07
N ASP A 84 6.23 21.71 7.83
CA ASP A 84 6.18 21.33 9.25
C ASP A 84 5.80 19.87 9.47
N ASN A 85 5.39 19.14 8.42
CA ASN A 85 5.04 17.74 8.51
C ASN A 85 6.26 16.90 8.96
N TRP A 86 6.07 16.05 9.98
CA TRP A 86 7.12 15.31 10.69
C TRP A 86 8.17 16.15 11.45
N MET A 87 7.88 17.44 11.71
CA MET A 87 8.80 18.34 12.41
C MET A 87 8.30 18.77 13.80
N TRP A 88 9.26 19.07 14.68
CA TRP A 88 9.08 19.80 15.94
C TRP A 88 10.13 20.94 15.98
N PRO A 89 9.79 22.19 16.40
CA PRO A 89 8.53 22.66 16.98
C PRO A 89 7.36 22.63 16.00
N ARG A 90 6.13 22.51 16.53
CA ARG A 90 4.89 22.41 15.74
C ARG A 90 3.82 23.36 16.28
N HIS A 91 3.11 24.03 15.38
CA HIS A 91 2.10 25.05 15.72
C HIS A 91 0.74 24.78 15.03
N THR A 92 0.43 23.53 14.70
CA THR A 92 -0.80 23.15 13.98
C THR A 92 -1.92 22.82 14.95
N GLY A 93 -3.08 23.46 14.80
CA GLY A 93 -4.31 23.15 15.53
C GLY A 93 -5.14 22.06 14.84
N ASP A 94 -4.56 20.87 14.69
CA ASP A 94 -5.13 19.77 13.90
C ASP A 94 -6.26 19.03 14.65
N PHE A 95 -7.49 19.53 14.52
CA PHE A 95 -8.68 18.87 15.07
C PHE A 95 -9.91 19.10 14.18
N SER A 96 -10.89 18.20 14.31
CA SER A 96 -12.25 18.39 13.81
C SER A 96 -13.22 17.68 14.75
N VAL A 97 -14.49 18.12 14.76
CA VAL A 97 -15.50 17.64 15.69
C VAL A 97 -16.66 17.05 14.92
N PHE A 98 -17.01 15.81 15.27
CA PHE A 98 -18.16 15.09 14.74
C PHE A 98 -19.11 14.70 15.87
N ARG A 99 -20.37 14.44 15.51
CA ARG A 99 -21.40 13.91 16.41
C ARG A 99 -21.98 12.63 15.83
N ILE A 100 -22.05 11.61 16.67
CA ILE A 100 -22.71 10.35 16.37
C ILE A 100 -24.22 10.51 16.58
N TYR A 101 -25.02 10.05 15.63
CA TYR A 101 -26.47 9.98 15.69
C TYR A 101 -26.94 8.53 15.72
N ALA A 102 -28.07 8.30 16.39
CA ALA A 102 -28.67 7.00 16.63
C ALA A 102 -30.19 7.05 16.45
N ASN A 103 -30.84 5.90 16.39
CA ASN A 103 -32.30 5.84 16.43
C ASN A 103 -32.84 6.26 17.81
N LYS A 104 -34.18 6.28 17.97
CA LYS A 104 -34.84 6.66 19.24
C LYS A 104 -34.46 5.76 20.43
N ASP A 105 -34.07 4.52 20.15
CA ASP A 105 -33.63 3.54 21.14
C ASP A 105 -32.12 3.60 21.40
N ASN A 106 -31.43 4.63 20.89
CA ASN A 106 -30.00 4.86 21.03
C ASN A 106 -29.13 3.76 20.36
N GLN A 107 -29.66 3.06 19.37
CA GLN A 107 -28.98 2.03 18.59
C GLN A 107 -28.45 2.57 17.25
N PRO A 108 -27.44 1.90 16.65
CA PRO A 108 -26.95 2.27 15.33
C PRO A 108 -28.03 2.29 14.25
N ALA A 109 -28.01 3.29 13.39
CA ALA A 109 -28.91 3.41 12.25
C ALA A 109 -28.20 4.10 11.08
N ASP A 110 -28.73 3.87 9.87
CA ASP A 110 -28.40 4.68 8.71
C ASP A 110 -28.93 6.12 8.91
N TYR A 111 -28.47 7.04 8.06
CA TYR A 111 -28.88 8.44 8.12
C TYR A 111 -30.40 8.60 8.06
N SER A 112 -30.93 9.40 8.98
CA SER A 112 -32.32 9.83 8.98
C SER A 112 -32.44 11.23 9.60
N PRO A 113 -33.29 12.11 9.07
CA PRO A 113 -33.56 13.40 9.70
C PRO A 113 -34.14 13.24 11.13
N ASN A 114 -34.74 12.09 11.45
CA ASN A 114 -35.36 11.80 12.74
C ASN A 114 -34.41 11.16 13.77
N ASN A 115 -33.17 10.85 13.38
CA ASN A 115 -32.18 10.32 14.32
C ASN A 115 -31.84 11.38 15.38
N VAL A 116 -31.54 10.93 16.58
CA VAL A 116 -31.19 11.79 17.72
C VAL A 116 -29.70 11.63 18.07
N PRO A 117 -29.07 12.60 18.74
CA PRO A 117 -27.69 12.45 19.21
C PRO A 117 -27.51 11.21 20.07
N TYR A 118 -26.51 10.39 19.74
CA TYR A 118 -26.16 9.21 20.51
C TYR A 118 -25.77 9.59 21.94
N LYS A 119 -26.27 8.83 22.90
CA LYS A 119 -25.94 8.91 24.33
C LYS A 119 -24.91 7.83 24.65
N PRO A 120 -23.61 8.15 24.71
CA PRO A 120 -22.58 7.16 25.00
C PRO A 120 -22.66 6.69 26.46
N LYS A 121 -22.28 5.44 26.71
CA LYS A 121 -22.15 4.92 28.08
C LYS A 121 -21.12 5.70 28.90
N ARG A 122 -20.04 6.16 28.25
CA ARG A 122 -18.97 7.00 28.83
C ARG A 122 -18.40 7.93 27.77
N PHE A 123 -17.90 9.09 28.20
CA PHE A 123 -17.13 10.02 27.38
C PHE A 123 -15.99 10.61 28.23
N PHE A 124 -14.93 11.11 27.57
CA PHE A 124 -13.80 11.72 28.26
C PHE A 124 -14.14 13.18 28.65
N PRO A 125 -13.96 13.57 29.93
CA PRO A 125 -14.05 14.98 30.31
C PRO A 125 -12.82 15.76 29.79
N ILE A 126 -13.01 17.05 29.51
CA ILE A 126 -11.92 17.94 29.10
C ILE A 126 -11.28 18.55 30.34
N SER A 127 -9.96 18.38 30.50
CA SER A 127 -9.19 19.07 31.54
C SER A 127 -8.76 20.46 31.06
N LEU A 128 -9.07 21.50 31.83
CA LEU A 128 -8.64 22.88 31.58
C LEU A 128 -7.45 23.31 32.47
N LYS A 129 -6.83 22.37 33.18
CA LYS A 129 -5.73 22.65 34.12
C LYS A 129 -4.41 23.03 33.45
N GLY A 130 -4.33 22.91 32.11
CA GLY A 130 -3.08 22.96 31.36
C GLY A 130 -2.28 21.66 31.49
N VAL A 131 -1.15 21.61 30.78
CA VAL A 131 -0.18 20.51 30.82
C VAL A 131 1.22 21.08 31.04
N LYS A 132 2.08 20.34 31.73
CA LYS A 132 3.47 20.70 32.00
C LYS A 132 4.41 19.62 31.48
N LYS A 133 5.68 19.98 31.34
CA LYS A 133 6.74 19.03 31.03
C LYS A 133 6.71 17.91 32.08
N ASP A 134 6.88 16.68 31.60
CA ASP A 134 6.96 15.46 32.41
C ASP A 134 5.62 15.02 33.08
N ASP A 135 4.50 15.68 32.78
CA ASP A 135 3.17 15.20 33.18
C ASP A 135 2.86 13.85 32.54
N PHE A 136 2.31 12.92 33.32
CA PHE A 136 1.89 11.61 32.82
C PHE A 136 0.86 11.76 31.71
N THR A 137 1.13 11.12 30.58
CA THR A 137 0.26 11.12 29.41
C THR A 137 0.07 9.68 28.92
N MET A 138 -1.19 9.32 28.66
CA MET A 138 -1.55 8.05 28.03
C MET A 138 -2.35 8.35 26.77
N VAL A 139 -1.98 7.68 25.68
CA VAL A 139 -2.71 7.73 24.42
C VAL A 139 -3.40 6.38 24.22
N TYR A 140 -4.68 6.42 23.88
CA TYR A 140 -5.48 5.25 23.56
C TYR A 140 -6.06 5.40 22.16
N GLY A 141 -5.91 4.39 21.33
CA GLY A 141 -6.36 4.42 19.95
C GLY A 141 -6.10 3.10 19.23
N PHE A 142 -6.21 3.13 17.90
CA PHE A 142 -6.08 1.96 17.04
C PHE A 142 -4.85 2.12 16.14
N PRO A 143 -3.63 1.83 16.64
CA PRO A 143 -2.45 1.83 15.78
C PRO A 143 -2.63 0.83 14.63
N GLY A 144 -2.25 1.23 13.41
CA GLY A 144 -2.50 0.43 12.21
C GLY A 144 -1.62 -0.83 12.15
N SER A 145 -0.30 -0.65 12.06
CA SER A 145 0.66 -1.75 12.02
C SER A 145 2.04 -1.29 12.51
N THR A 146 2.79 -2.25 13.07
CA THR A 146 4.21 -2.10 13.39
C THR A 146 4.96 -3.35 12.93
N GLN A 147 6.29 -3.24 12.82
CA GLN A 147 7.18 -4.34 12.42
C GLN A 147 8.24 -4.59 13.52
N GLU A 148 7.83 -4.51 14.78
CA GLU A 148 8.75 -4.50 15.92
C GLU A 148 9.57 -5.79 16.06
N TYR A 149 9.03 -6.93 15.62
CA TYR A 149 9.64 -8.25 15.82
C TYR A 149 10.37 -8.81 14.59
N ILE A 150 10.50 -8.04 13.50
CA ILE A 150 11.20 -8.52 12.31
C ILE A 150 12.69 -8.76 12.60
N PRO A 151 13.35 -9.72 11.91
CA PRO A 151 14.78 -9.98 12.08
C PRO A 151 15.64 -8.88 11.44
N SER A 152 16.93 -8.87 11.78
CA SER A 152 17.94 -7.96 11.22
C SER A 152 17.95 -7.99 9.68
N TYR A 153 17.76 -9.16 9.08
CA TYR A 153 17.67 -9.34 7.62
C TYR A 153 16.55 -8.53 6.99
N ALA A 154 15.39 -8.45 7.64
CA ALA A 154 14.27 -7.64 7.18
C ALA A 154 14.55 -6.14 7.30
N VAL A 155 15.14 -5.71 8.43
CA VAL A 155 15.55 -4.32 8.64
C VAL A 155 16.57 -3.89 7.58
N LYS A 156 17.54 -4.76 7.24
CA LYS A 156 18.51 -4.51 6.16
C LYS A 156 17.83 -4.38 4.80
N LEU A 157 16.95 -5.32 4.44
CA LEU A 157 16.20 -5.23 3.18
C LEU A 157 15.48 -3.88 3.04
N ILE A 158 14.74 -3.47 4.09
CA ILE A 158 13.99 -2.22 4.11
C ILE A 158 14.94 -1.02 4.00
N THR A 159 15.97 -0.95 4.86
CA THR A 159 16.78 0.27 5.01
C THR A 159 17.90 0.41 3.99
N GLU A 160 18.43 -0.69 3.46
CA GLU A 160 19.58 -0.71 2.56
C GLU A 160 19.19 -0.94 1.09
N VAL A 161 17.97 -1.44 0.82
CA VAL A 161 17.51 -1.73 -0.55
C VAL A 161 16.22 -0.98 -0.87
N GLU A 162 15.12 -1.25 -0.17
CA GLU A 162 13.81 -0.72 -0.53
C GLU A 162 13.76 0.80 -0.34
N ASN A 163 13.89 1.30 0.89
CA ASN A 163 13.80 2.72 1.19
C ASN A 163 14.75 3.58 0.34
N PRO A 164 16.04 3.23 0.14
CA PRO A 164 16.92 4.00 -0.74
C PRO A 164 16.42 4.14 -2.18
N ILE A 165 15.89 3.06 -2.78
CA ILE A 165 15.32 3.10 -4.13
C ILE A 165 14.08 3.98 -4.14
N GLN A 166 13.17 3.75 -3.20
CA GLN A 166 11.91 4.50 -3.10
C GLN A 166 12.15 6.00 -2.87
N ILE A 167 13.12 6.36 -2.01
CA ILE A 167 13.54 7.76 -1.78
C ILE A 167 14.07 8.38 -3.08
N LYS A 168 15.00 7.70 -3.76
CA LYS A 168 15.61 8.18 -5.02
C LYS A 168 14.56 8.46 -6.09
N LEU A 169 13.66 7.50 -6.35
CA LEU A 169 12.66 7.64 -7.41
C LEU A 169 11.64 8.74 -7.10
N ARG A 170 11.23 8.87 -5.83
CA ARG A 170 10.33 9.94 -5.40
C ARG A 170 10.97 11.31 -5.45
N GLU A 171 12.23 11.45 -5.06
CA GLU A 171 12.96 12.71 -5.15
C GLU A 171 12.98 13.24 -6.59
N ILE A 172 13.24 12.37 -7.56
CA ILE A 172 13.24 12.71 -8.99
C ILE A 172 11.85 13.15 -9.45
N ARG A 173 10.79 12.39 -9.10
CA ARG A 173 9.41 12.75 -9.47
C ARG A 173 8.98 14.07 -8.83
N LEU A 174 9.32 14.30 -7.56
CA LEU A 174 9.03 15.54 -6.85
C LEU A 174 9.76 16.72 -7.51
N ALA A 175 11.01 16.55 -7.95
CA ALA A 175 11.74 17.60 -8.66
C ALA A 175 11.03 18.00 -9.96
N ILE A 176 10.65 17.02 -10.78
CA ILE A 176 9.92 17.25 -12.05
C ILE A 176 8.57 17.92 -11.79
N MET A 177 7.78 17.40 -10.85
CA MET A 177 6.49 18.00 -10.49
C MET A 177 6.66 19.42 -9.98
N ASN A 178 7.65 19.69 -9.12
CA ASN A 178 7.89 21.01 -8.56
C ASN A 178 8.26 22.04 -9.64
N GLU A 179 9.13 21.67 -10.58
CA GLU A 179 9.47 22.52 -11.73
C GLU A 179 8.21 22.92 -12.52
N ASP A 180 7.38 21.95 -12.89
CA ASP A 180 6.19 22.21 -13.70
C ASP A 180 5.11 22.97 -12.92
N MET A 181 4.90 22.65 -11.64
CA MET A 181 4.00 23.41 -10.75
C MET A 181 4.45 24.87 -10.57
N ASN A 182 5.74 25.16 -10.63
CA ASN A 182 6.28 26.52 -10.57
C ASN A 182 6.11 27.29 -11.87
N SER A 183 5.97 26.59 -13.01
CA SER A 183 5.75 27.21 -14.32
C SER A 183 4.30 27.61 -14.60
N SER A 184 3.31 26.99 -13.93
CA SER A 184 1.89 27.22 -14.24
C SER A 184 0.97 27.03 -13.04
N GLN A 185 0.09 28.03 -12.80
CA GLN A 185 -0.93 27.94 -11.76
C GLN A 185 -1.91 26.77 -12.01
N LYS A 186 -2.22 26.46 -13.28
CA LYS A 186 -3.07 25.31 -13.62
C LYS A 186 -2.40 24.01 -13.18
N ILE A 187 -1.13 23.81 -13.53
CA ILE A 187 -0.38 22.61 -13.16
C ILE A 187 -0.24 22.52 -11.64
N ARG A 188 0.03 23.65 -10.97
CA ARG A 188 0.03 23.72 -9.50
C ARG A 188 -1.26 23.17 -8.91
N ILE A 189 -2.43 23.59 -9.40
CA ILE A 189 -3.72 23.08 -8.91
C ILE A 189 -3.85 21.57 -9.18
N GLN A 190 -3.51 21.13 -10.40
CA GLN A 190 -3.61 19.73 -10.82
C GLN A 190 -2.69 18.79 -10.01
N TYR A 191 -1.47 19.21 -9.68
CA TYR A 191 -0.44 18.34 -9.09
C TYR A 191 -0.21 18.54 -7.59
N SER A 192 -0.75 19.58 -6.94
CA SER A 192 -0.49 19.83 -5.51
C SER A 192 -0.82 18.63 -4.60
N SER A 193 -1.97 17.99 -4.81
CA SER A 193 -2.37 16.82 -4.01
C SER A 193 -1.48 15.60 -4.29
N LYS A 194 -1.09 15.39 -5.55
CA LYS A 194 -0.19 14.31 -5.96
C LYS A 194 1.21 14.50 -5.35
N TYR A 195 1.74 15.71 -5.48
CA TYR A 195 3.02 16.12 -4.91
C TYR A 195 3.04 15.89 -3.39
N ALA A 196 2.03 16.38 -2.66
CA ALA A 196 1.95 16.20 -1.20
C ALA A 196 1.90 14.71 -0.80
N GLY A 197 1.14 13.89 -1.54
CA GLY A 197 1.09 12.43 -1.32
C GLY A 197 2.46 11.75 -1.52
N VAL A 198 3.19 12.14 -2.57
CA VAL A 198 4.54 11.62 -2.82
C VAL A 198 5.54 12.10 -1.76
N ALA A 199 5.51 13.39 -1.43
CA ALA A 199 6.40 14.04 -0.48
C ALA A 199 6.24 13.51 0.96
N ASN A 200 5.03 13.15 1.37
CA ASN A 200 4.77 12.61 2.71
C ASN A 200 5.56 11.32 2.97
N TYR A 201 5.45 10.34 2.09
CA TYR A 201 6.19 9.08 2.22
C TYR A 201 7.68 9.24 1.95
N TRP A 202 8.07 10.12 1.02
CA TRP A 202 9.47 10.47 0.80
C TRP A 202 10.14 10.99 2.09
N LYS A 203 9.50 11.92 2.81
CA LYS A 203 9.98 12.41 4.12
C LYS A 203 9.93 11.32 5.19
N LYS A 204 8.85 10.52 5.23
CA LYS A 204 8.72 9.40 6.18
C LYS A 204 9.91 8.44 6.08
N TRP A 205 10.22 7.94 4.88
CA TRP A 205 11.31 6.96 4.69
C TRP A 205 12.69 7.55 4.93
N MET A 206 12.93 8.82 4.56
CA MET A 206 14.17 9.51 4.97
C MET A 206 14.31 9.59 6.48
N GLY A 207 13.23 9.90 7.19
CA GLY A 207 13.18 9.95 8.65
C GLY A 207 13.39 8.58 9.29
N GLU A 208 12.73 7.55 8.77
CA GLU A 208 12.86 6.15 9.19
C GLU A 208 14.30 5.66 9.04
N ASN A 209 14.91 5.79 7.86
CA ASN A 209 16.30 5.39 7.63
C ASN A 209 17.27 6.15 8.53
N ARG A 210 17.09 7.46 8.70
CA ARG A 210 17.93 8.27 9.61
C ARG A 210 17.79 7.82 11.06
N GLY A 211 16.56 7.56 11.51
CA GLY A 211 16.26 7.11 12.86
C GLY A 211 16.89 5.74 13.15
N LEU A 212 16.68 4.77 12.26
CA LEU A 212 17.22 3.41 12.38
C LEU A 212 18.75 3.40 12.36
N LYS A 213 19.37 4.21 11.48
CA LYS A 213 20.83 4.38 11.46
C LYS A 213 21.35 5.01 12.75
N ARG A 214 20.71 6.09 13.24
CA ARG A 214 21.12 6.78 14.48
C ARG A 214 21.02 5.86 15.70
N LEU A 215 20.02 4.98 15.74
CA LEU A 215 19.77 4.07 16.85
C LEU A 215 20.56 2.76 16.75
N ASP A 216 21.37 2.60 15.69
CA ASP A 216 22.10 1.38 15.38
C ASP A 216 21.20 0.13 15.38
N ALA A 217 20.02 0.28 14.75
CA ALA A 217 18.93 -0.69 14.87
C ALA A 217 19.28 -2.07 14.31
N ILE A 218 20.07 -2.12 13.23
CA ILE A 218 20.52 -3.38 12.62
C ILE A 218 21.43 -4.13 13.60
N ASN A 219 22.47 -3.50 14.13
CA ASN A 219 23.39 -4.15 15.07
C ASN A 219 22.67 -4.61 16.33
N LYS A 220 21.75 -3.80 16.88
CA LYS A 220 20.92 -4.22 18.03
C LYS A 220 20.11 -5.48 17.75
N LYS A 221 19.55 -5.60 16.53
CA LYS A 221 18.83 -6.81 16.11
C LYS A 221 19.77 -7.99 15.97
N GLU A 222 20.95 -7.80 15.38
CA GLU A 222 21.96 -8.86 15.29
C GLU A 222 22.50 -9.31 16.65
N GLU A 223 22.68 -8.40 17.60
CA GLU A 223 23.06 -8.71 18.99
C GLU A 223 21.98 -9.53 19.68
N PHE A 224 20.72 -9.12 19.54
CA PHE A 224 19.58 -9.90 20.03
C PHE A 224 19.55 -11.31 19.41
N GLU A 225 19.76 -11.42 18.10
CA GLU A 225 19.79 -12.70 17.38
C GLU A 225 20.95 -13.60 17.83
N LYS A 226 22.13 -13.03 18.14
CA LYS A 226 23.24 -13.77 18.74
C LYS A 226 22.85 -14.34 20.10
N SER A 227 22.27 -13.53 20.99
CA SER A 227 21.79 -13.99 22.29
C SER A 227 20.70 -15.05 22.17
N PHE A 228 19.77 -14.86 21.22
CA PHE A 228 18.73 -15.83 20.89
C PHE A 228 19.33 -17.17 20.43
N GLN A 229 20.33 -17.16 19.55
CA GLN A 229 21.01 -18.37 19.09
C GLN A 229 21.76 -19.07 20.23
N SER A 230 22.41 -18.32 21.13
CA SER A 230 23.04 -18.89 22.32
C SER A 230 22.02 -19.56 23.24
N TRP A 231 20.85 -18.94 23.45
CA TRP A 231 19.76 -19.56 24.21
C TRP A 231 19.26 -20.86 23.57
N ILE A 232 19.08 -20.88 22.23
CA ILE A 232 18.73 -22.09 21.48
C ILE A 232 19.75 -23.20 21.71
N ASN A 233 21.04 -22.88 21.61
CA ASN A 233 22.11 -23.88 21.69
C ASN A 233 22.27 -24.48 23.09
N ASN A 234 21.83 -23.77 24.13
CA ASN A 234 21.90 -24.22 25.53
C ASN A 234 20.70 -25.06 25.97
N ASN A 235 19.69 -25.26 25.11
CA ASN A 235 18.49 -26.03 25.42
C ASN A 235 18.16 -26.97 24.25
N GLU A 236 18.27 -28.29 24.47
CA GLU A 236 18.03 -29.29 23.43
C GLU A 236 16.60 -29.23 22.84
N GLN A 237 15.58 -28.91 23.66
CA GLN A 237 14.21 -28.72 23.17
C GLN A 237 14.09 -27.48 22.27
N SER A 238 14.72 -26.37 22.66
CA SER A 238 14.78 -25.16 21.83
C SER A 238 15.57 -25.39 20.55
N LYS A 239 16.68 -26.14 20.61
CA LYS A 239 17.49 -26.51 19.46
C LYS A 239 16.70 -27.34 18.45
N GLN A 240 15.92 -28.31 18.90
CA GLN A 240 15.03 -29.09 18.05
C GLN A 240 13.92 -28.23 17.43
N SER A 241 13.38 -27.26 18.17
CA SER A 241 12.22 -26.46 17.73
C SER A 241 12.60 -25.26 16.86
N TYR A 242 13.77 -24.66 17.09
CA TYR A 242 14.12 -23.32 16.60
C TYR A 242 15.52 -23.24 15.97
N GLY A 243 16.31 -24.31 16.01
CA GLY A 243 17.73 -24.29 15.61
C GLY A 243 18.02 -23.84 14.17
N ILE A 244 17.03 -23.92 13.29
CA ILE A 244 17.18 -23.53 11.88
C ILE A 244 16.73 -22.09 11.58
N LEU A 245 16.04 -21.41 12.51
CA LEU A 245 15.31 -20.17 12.21
C LEU A 245 16.18 -19.07 11.59
N LEU A 246 17.31 -18.74 12.20
CA LEU A 246 18.15 -17.64 11.71
C LEU A 246 18.81 -17.97 10.36
N ASN A 247 19.14 -19.25 10.13
CA ASN A 247 19.66 -19.72 8.85
C ASN A 247 18.58 -19.67 7.76
N GLU A 248 17.35 -20.06 8.08
CA GLU A 248 16.23 -19.96 7.13
C GLU A 248 15.90 -18.50 6.79
N TYR A 249 15.95 -17.59 7.77
CA TYR A 249 15.85 -16.15 7.48
C TYR A 249 16.94 -15.69 6.52
N LYS A 250 18.20 -16.04 6.76
CA LYS A 250 19.29 -15.72 5.85
C LYS A 250 19.00 -16.22 4.43
N ASN A 251 18.66 -17.50 4.30
CA ASN A 251 18.41 -18.14 3.01
C ASN A 251 17.25 -17.50 2.24
N VAL A 252 16.15 -17.16 2.92
CA VAL A 252 14.97 -16.56 2.26
C VAL A 252 15.23 -15.11 1.87
N TYR A 253 15.89 -14.32 2.74
CA TYR A 253 16.18 -12.91 2.43
C TYR A 253 17.26 -12.76 1.34
N GLU A 254 18.25 -13.66 1.25
CA GLU A 254 19.21 -13.69 0.15
C GLU A 254 18.52 -13.85 -1.23
N LYS A 255 17.44 -14.63 -1.28
CA LYS A 255 16.66 -14.86 -2.52
C LYS A 255 15.63 -13.76 -2.77
N LEU A 256 15.00 -13.24 -1.72
CA LEU A 256 13.97 -12.21 -1.81
C LEU A 256 14.55 -10.85 -2.21
N THR A 257 15.70 -10.46 -1.65
CA THR A 257 16.31 -9.14 -1.84
C THR A 257 16.43 -8.68 -3.31
N PRO A 258 16.97 -9.49 -4.25
CA PRO A 258 17.04 -9.08 -5.65
C PRO A 258 15.65 -8.89 -6.29
N LEU A 259 14.64 -9.65 -5.85
CA LEU A 259 13.26 -9.51 -6.35
C LEU A 259 12.60 -8.23 -5.80
N SER A 260 12.75 -7.96 -4.50
CA SER A 260 12.28 -6.72 -3.86
C SER A 260 12.89 -5.47 -4.50
N LYS A 261 14.18 -5.54 -4.90
CA LYS A 261 14.81 -4.46 -5.68
C LYS A 261 14.07 -4.20 -6.98
N ILE A 262 13.73 -5.25 -7.73
CA ILE A 262 13.02 -5.11 -9.02
C ILE A 262 11.61 -4.56 -8.78
N GLU A 263 10.90 -5.06 -7.77
CA GLU A 263 9.58 -4.54 -7.38
C GLU A 263 9.63 -3.06 -7.02
N ALA A 264 10.63 -2.61 -6.26
CA ALA A 264 10.79 -1.19 -5.91
C ALA A 264 10.97 -0.32 -7.16
N TYR A 265 11.84 -0.70 -8.10
CA TYR A 265 12.01 0.04 -9.36
C TYR A 265 10.75 0.01 -10.25
N LEU A 266 10.00 -1.09 -10.22
CA LEU A 266 8.78 -1.23 -10.99
C LEU A 266 7.65 -0.36 -10.43
N PHE A 267 7.34 -0.52 -9.14
CA PHE A 267 6.16 0.04 -8.49
C PHE A 267 6.35 1.45 -7.94
N GLU A 268 7.58 1.91 -7.72
CA GLU A 268 7.87 3.33 -7.47
C GLU A 268 8.37 4.09 -8.71
N GLY A 269 8.64 3.36 -9.80
CA GLY A 269 9.05 3.91 -11.09
C GLY A 269 7.95 3.84 -12.14
N ILE A 270 8.11 2.96 -13.12
CA ILE A 270 7.28 2.89 -14.35
C ILE A 270 5.77 2.80 -14.04
N MET A 271 5.37 1.99 -13.06
CA MET A 271 3.94 1.78 -12.74
C MET A 271 3.30 2.97 -12.01
N THR A 272 4.07 4.02 -11.69
CA THR A 272 3.54 5.24 -11.07
C THR A 272 3.13 6.31 -12.06
N ASP A 273 3.58 6.20 -13.31
CA ASP A 273 3.19 7.05 -14.44
C ASP A 273 1.67 6.99 -14.64
N GLU A 274 1.05 8.13 -14.95
CA GLU A 274 -0.41 8.22 -14.92
C GLU A 274 -1.06 7.47 -16.09
N MET A 275 -0.51 7.59 -17.31
CA MET A 275 -1.02 6.86 -18.47
C MET A 275 -0.80 5.35 -18.31
N VAL A 276 0.41 4.92 -17.91
CA VAL A 276 0.73 3.50 -17.68
C VAL A 276 -0.14 2.92 -16.57
N ARG A 277 -0.31 3.63 -15.45
CA ARG A 277 -1.18 3.18 -14.36
C ARG A 277 -2.64 3.11 -14.80
N PHE A 278 -3.10 4.02 -15.67
CA PHE A 278 -4.47 3.99 -16.17
C PHE A 278 -4.75 2.80 -17.08
N ALA A 279 -3.76 2.35 -17.86
CA ALA A 279 -3.86 1.19 -18.74
C ALA A 279 -4.31 -0.09 -18.00
N ARG A 280 -4.03 -0.21 -16.69
CA ARG A 280 -4.51 -1.34 -15.86
C ARG A 280 -6.03 -1.53 -15.86
N ASN A 281 -6.80 -0.49 -16.14
CA ASN A 281 -8.27 -0.58 -16.23
C ASN A 281 -8.72 -1.48 -17.39
N PHE A 282 -7.80 -1.83 -18.29
CA PHE A 282 -8.02 -2.71 -19.42
C PHE A 282 -7.41 -4.10 -19.21
N ALA A 283 -7.05 -4.49 -17.98
CA ALA A 283 -6.44 -5.81 -17.71
C ALA A 283 -7.26 -6.99 -18.24
N ASP A 284 -8.59 -6.87 -18.23
CA ASP A 284 -9.53 -7.90 -18.67
C ASP A 284 -10.12 -7.62 -20.08
N TYR A 285 -9.46 -6.79 -20.90
CA TYR A 285 -9.99 -6.34 -22.19
C TYR A 285 -10.40 -7.49 -23.13
N LYS A 286 -9.69 -8.63 -23.10
CA LYS A 286 -10.01 -9.80 -23.93
C LYS A 286 -11.39 -10.37 -23.63
N SER A 287 -11.83 -10.29 -22.36
CA SER A 287 -13.15 -10.79 -21.99
C SER A 287 -14.27 -9.85 -22.50
N TRP A 288 -13.96 -8.59 -22.78
CA TRP A 288 -14.96 -7.56 -23.13
C TRP A 288 -15.53 -7.73 -24.53
N GLN A 289 -14.71 -8.18 -25.49
CA GLN A 289 -15.08 -8.27 -26.91
C GLN A 289 -16.35 -9.11 -27.14
N ASN A 290 -16.53 -10.17 -26.35
CA ASN A 290 -17.63 -11.12 -26.49
C ASN A 290 -18.78 -10.86 -25.51
N LYS A 291 -18.72 -9.81 -24.68
CA LYS A 291 -19.79 -9.51 -23.72
C LYS A 291 -21.00 -8.86 -24.41
N PRO A 292 -22.24 -9.20 -23.99
CA PRO A 292 -23.43 -8.49 -24.44
C PRO A 292 -23.40 -7.03 -23.95
N ASP A 293 -24.08 -6.13 -24.67
CA ASP A 293 -24.08 -4.69 -24.36
C ASP A 293 -24.58 -4.37 -22.94
N SER A 294 -25.51 -5.17 -22.43
CA SER A 294 -26.02 -5.04 -21.06
C SER A 294 -24.95 -5.22 -19.97
N ILE A 295 -23.87 -5.95 -20.28
CA ILE A 295 -22.72 -6.16 -19.36
C ILE A 295 -21.56 -5.23 -19.74
N LEU A 296 -21.30 -5.04 -21.04
CA LEU A 296 -20.18 -4.23 -21.52
C LEU A 296 -20.36 -2.74 -21.24
N ASN A 297 -21.56 -2.18 -21.46
CA ASN A 297 -21.80 -0.74 -21.31
C ASN A 297 -21.52 -0.23 -19.88
N PRO A 298 -21.95 -0.92 -18.80
CA PRO A 298 -21.55 -0.55 -17.43
C PRO A 298 -20.04 -0.58 -17.19
N ILE A 299 -19.31 -1.54 -17.79
CA ILE A 299 -17.85 -1.61 -17.69
C ILE A 299 -17.23 -0.40 -18.37
N ILE A 300 -17.63 -0.12 -19.62
CA ILE A 300 -17.17 1.05 -20.38
C ILE A 300 -17.47 2.35 -19.62
N ALA A 301 -18.68 2.52 -19.10
CA ALA A 301 -19.07 3.70 -18.33
C ALA A 301 -18.18 3.88 -17.08
N THR A 302 -17.84 2.78 -16.40
CA THR A 302 -16.92 2.80 -15.25
C THR A 302 -15.53 3.26 -15.66
N VAL A 303 -15.01 2.77 -16.79
CA VAL A 303 -13.68 3.17 -17.30
C VAL A 303 -13.69 4.65 -17.73
N LYS A 304 -14.76 5.13 -18.38
CA LYS A 304 -14.94 6.56 -18.71
C LYS A 304 -14.94 7.44 -17.47
N ALA A 305 -15.68 7.05 -16.42
CA ALA A 305 -15.73 7.79 -15.16
C ALA A 305 -14.35 7.90 -14.50
N ARG A 306 -13.60 6.78 -14.44
CA ARG A 306 -12.21 6.79 -13.96
C ARG A 306 -11.30 7.66 -14.82
N GLY A 307 -11.51 7.68 -16.14
CA GLY A 307 -10.79 8.54 -17.08
C GLY A 307 -11.01 10.02 -16.76
N LYS A 308 -12.27 10.43 -16.61
CA LYS A 308 -12.63 11.81 -16.23
C LYS A 308 -11.96 12.25 -14.93
N ASP A 309 -11.96 11.40 -13.91
CA ASP A 309 -11.32 11.68 -12.62
C ASP A 309 -9.80 11.86 -12.78
N MET A 310 -9.14 11.04 -13.61
CA MET A 310 -7.72 11.18 -13.90
C MET A 310 -7.42 12.47 -14.68
N TYR A 311 -8.14 12.72 -15.79
CA TYR A 311 -7.83 13.81 -16.71
C TYR A 311 -8.07 15.20 -16.14
N LYS A 312 -8.94 15.32 -15.13
CA LYS A 312 -9.12 16.55 -14.35
C LYS A 312 -7.78 17.12 -13.86
N ASP A 313 -6.91 16.24 -13.36
CA ASP A 313 -5.63 16.60 -12.74
C ASP A 313 -4.41 16.17 -13.58
N PHE A 314 -4.62 15.73 -14.82
CA PHE A 314 -3.55 15.25 -15.70
C PHE A 314 -2.85 16.38 -16.45
N ASN A 315 -1.53 16.30 -16.56
CA ASN A 315 -0.71 17.14 -17.43
C ASN A 315 0.24 16.26 -18.25
N LEU A 316 -0.01 16.17 -19.56
CA LEU A 316 0.76 15.30 -20.45
C LEU A 316 2.26 15.62 -20.46
N PRO A 317 2.72 16.89 -20.61
CA PRO A 317 4.14 17.20 -20.53
C PRO A 317 4.83 16.73 -19.23
N THR A 318 4.19 16.93 -18.07
CA THR A 318 4.72 16.48 -16.78
C THR A 318 4.81 14.95 -16.71
N ASP A 319 3.76 14.24 -17.16
CA ASP A 319 3.75 12.78 -17.22
C ASP A 319 4.84 12.23 -18.15
N GLN A 320 5.01 12.82 -19.33
CA GLN A 320 6.06 12.44 -20.28
C GLN A 320 7.47 12.58 -19.69
N LYS A 321 7.75 13.69 -18.99
CA LYS A 321 9.04 13.90 -18.30
C LYS A 321 9.29 12.81 -17.25
N MET A 322 8.26 12.50 -16.45
CA MET A 322 8.35 11.45 -15.44
C MET A 322 8.56 10.07 -16.09
N LEU A 323 7.76 9.68 -17.07
CA LEU A 323 7.89 8.39 -17.75
C LEU A 323 9.27 8.20 -18.37
N SER A 324 9.76 9.22 -19.08
CA SER A 324 11.08 9.17 -19.73
C SER A 324 12.18 8.85 -18.72
N LYS A 325 12.15 9.54 -17.58
CA LYS A 325 13.15 9.34 -16.52
C LYS A 325 12.99 8.00 -15.81
N MET A 326 11.76 7.54 -15.58
CA MET A 326 11.52 6.24 -14.94
C MET A 326 11.91 5.07 -15.86
N LEU A 327 11.69 5.19 -17.18
CA LEU A 327 12.13 4.22 -18.18
C LEU A 327 13.66 4.12 -18.24
N GLU A 328 14.35 5.27 -18.30
CA GLU A 328 15.82 5.34 -18.26
C GLU A 328 16.37 4.64 -17.02
N ILE A 329 15.88 5.01 -15.84
CA ILE A 329 16.38 4.46 -14.57
C ILE A 329 16.11 2.96 -14.47
N TYR A 330 14.92 2.49 -14.87
CA TYR A 330 14.60 1.06 -14.85
C TYR A 330 15.54 0.29 -15.79
N TYR A 331 15.70 0.75 -17.03
CA TYR A 331 16.53 0.10 -18.03
C TYR A 331 18.01 0.03 -17.60
N ASP A 332 18.52 1.05 -16.94
CA ASP A 332 19.92 1.09 -16.50
C ASP A 332 20.17 0.31 -15.19
N SER A 333 19.14 0.17 -14.34
CA SER A 333 19.30 -0.39 -12.99
C SER A 333 18.92 -1.86 -12.86
N ILE A 334 18.17 -2.39 -13.83
CA ILE A 334 17.58 -3.73 -13.81
C ILE A 334 18.25 -4.63 -14.85
N SER A 335 18.35 -5.93 -14.53
CA SER A 335 18.91 -6.91 -15.45
C SER A 335 18.00 -7.06 -16.69
N PRO A 336 18.57 -7.17 -17.91
CA PRO A 336 17.81 -7.40 -19.14
C PRO A 336 16.81 -8.56 -19.09
N ASN A 337 17.03 -9.56 -18.22
CA ASN A 337 16.11 -10.67 -18.01
C ASN A 337 14.71 -10.25 -17.49
N TYR A 338 14.61 -9.05 -16.91
CA TYR A 338 13.38 -8.44 -16.41
C TYR A 338 12.97 -7.20 -17.22
N HIS A 339 13.56 -7.01 -18.40
CA HIS A 339 13.07 -6.03 -19.38
C HIS A 339 12.07 -6.72 -20.30
N PRO A 340 10.88 -6.15 -20.51
CA PRO A 340 9.99 -6.62 -21.55
C PRO A 340 10.60 -6.33 -22.91
N GLU A 341 10.22 -7.13 -23.89
CA GLU A 341 10.75 -7.02 -25.24
C GLU A 341 10.56 -5.61 -25.80
N ILE A 342 9.41 -4.97 -25.51
CA ILE A 342 9.11 -3.62 -25.94
C ILE A 342 10.15 -2.59 -25.47
N LEU A 343 10.69 -2.71 -24.25
CA LEU A 343 11.73 -1.80 -23.76
C LEU A 343 13.05 -2.00 -24.50
N ALA A 344 13.44 -3.25 -24.79
CA ALA A 344 14.64 -3.53 -25.56
C ALA A 344 14.52 -3.00 -27.01
N GLN A 345 13.35 -3.17 -27.62
CA GLN A 345 13.05 -2.65 -28.96
C GLN A 345 13.08 -1.11 -28.98
N TRP A 346 12.49 -0.45 -27.98
CA TRP A 346 12.52 1.00 -27.86
C TRP A 346 13.94 1.52 -27.64
N ASN A 347 14.71 0.92 -26.73
CA ASN A 347 16.09 1.33 -26.52
C ASN A 347 16.92 1.24 -27.82
N LYS A 348 16.75 0.17 -28.60
CA LYS A 348 17.41 0.01 -29.91
C LYS A 348 16.93 1.06 -30.92
N LYS A 349 15.62 1.30 -31.02
CA LYS A 349 15.03 2.25 -31.98
C LYS A 349 15.43 3.69 -31.68
N TYR A 350 15.41 4.09 -30.41
CA TYR A 350 15.69 5.46 -29.98
C TYR A 350 17.12 5.68 -29.50
N LYS A 351 17.97 4.65 -29.53
CA LYS A 351 19.38 4.70 -29.12
C LYS A 351 19.55 5.23 -27.68
N GLY A 352 18.70 4.80 -26.77
CA GLY A 352 18.67 5.25 -25.37
C GLY A 352 18.06 6.64 -25.13
N ASP A 353 17.54 7.32 -26.16
CA ASP A 353 16.85 8.60 -25.99
C ASP A 353 15.39 8.39 -25.56
N TRP A 354 15.19 8.23 -24.25
CA TRP A 354 13.88 7.97 -23.67
C TRP A 354 12.91 9.16 -23.81
N ASN A 355 13.40 10.40 -23.90
CA ASN A 355 12.56 11.57 -24.17
C ASN A 355 11.94 11.49 -25.57
N LYS A 356 12.74 11.16 -26.60
CA LYS A 356 12.23 10.93 -27.96
C LYS A 356 11.29 9.72 -28.02
N CYS A 357 11.62 8.66 -27.29
CA CYS A 357 10.77 7.47 -27.19
C CYS A 357 9.38 7.83 -26.67
N VAL A 358 9.32 8.48 -25.50
CA VAL A 358 8.06 8.83 -24.84
C VAL A 358 7.25 9.83 -25.67
N ALA A 359 7.91 10.79 -26.33
CA ALA A 359 7.23 11.70 -27.26
C ALA A 359 6.56 10.94 -28.43
N ASP A 360 7.24 9.98 -29.06
CA ASP A 360 6.67 9.18 -30.16
C ASP A 360 5.51 8.30 -29.71
N ILE A 361 5.63 7.60 -28.57
CA ILE A 361 4.54 6.73 -28.09
C ILE A 361 3.31 7.55 -27.65
N SER A 362 3.52 8.75 -27.11
CA SER A 362 2.43 9.64 -26.71
C SER A 362 1.58 10.09 -27.91
N ASN A 363 2.19 10.23 -29.08
CA ASN A 363 1.46 10.55 -30.31
C ASN A 363 0.56 9.39 -30.78
N LYS A 364 0.89 8.15 -30.38
CA LYS A 364 0.23 6.93 -30.83
C LYS A 364 -0.81 6.40 -29.85
N THR A 365 -0.65 6.70 -28.56
CA THR A 365 -1.50 6.15 -27.52
C THR A 365 -2.85 6.87 -27.39
N ILE A 366 -3.88 6.11 -27.00
CA ILE A 366 -5.22 6.59 -26.66
C ILE A 366 -5.28 7.31 -25.30
N PHE A 367 -4.27 7.16 -24.44
CA PHE A 367 -4.30 7.64 -23.05
C PHE A 367 -3.86 9.10 -22.86
N THR A 368 -3.61 9.84 -23.95
CA THR A 368 -3.13 11.22 -23.86
C THR A 368 -4.23 12.25 -23.58
N THR A 369 -5.49 11.94 -23.90
CA THR A 369 -6.63 12.85 -23.66
C THR A 369 -7.91 12.07 -23.35
N GLU A 370 -8.84 12.75 -22.65
CA GLU A 370 -10.18 12.21 -22.38
C GLU A 370 -10.93 11.88 -23.67
N ASP A 371 -10.90 12.77 -24.66
CA ASP A 371 -11.59 12.57 -25.94
C ASP A 371 -11.08 11.34 -26.70
N LYS A 372 -9.76 11.10 -26.73
CA LYS A 372 -9.19 9.91 -27.38
C LYS A 372 -9.63 8.64 -26.69
N LEU A 373 -9.61 8.63 -25.35
CA LEU A 373 -10.07 7.50 -24.55
C LEU A 373 -11.56 7.22 -24.79
N ILE A 374 -12.40 8.26 -24.75
CA ILE A 374 -13.85 8.14 -24.96
C ILE A 374 -14.13 7.62 -26.37
N ALA A 375 -13.50 8.19 -27.40
CA ALA A 375 -13.68 7.77 -28.79
C ALA A 375 -13.25 6.30 -29.00
N PHE A 376 -12.17 5.87 -28.36
CA PHE A 376 -11.75 4.46 -28.36
C PHE A 376 -12.82 3.56 -27.71
N LEU A 377 -13.29 3.93 -26.51
CA LEU A 377 -14.26 3.15 -25.75
C LEU A 377 -15.61 3.04 -26.47
N ASP A 378 -16.08 4.11 -27.10
CA ASP A 378 -17.32 4.10 -27.90
C ASP A 378 -17.25 3.17 -29.11
N ASN A 379 -16.06 2.90 -29.61
CA ASN A 379 -15.81 2.01 -30.74
C ASN A 379 -15.23 0.65 -30.33
N PHE A 380 -15.23 0.31 -29.02
CA PHE A 380 -14.52 -0.85 -28.51
C PHE A 380 -14.94 -2.16 -29.20
N LYS A 381 -16.24 -2.41 -29.41
CA LYS A 381 -16.69 -3.65 -30.07
C LYS A 381 -16.18 -3.82 -31.50
N LYS A 382 -15.92 -2.72 -32.21
CA LYS A 382 -15.54 -2.77 -33.63
C LYS A 382 -14.09 -3.19 -33.81
N SER A 383 -13.19 -2.63 -33.00
CA SER A 383 -11.75 -2.88 -33.13
C SER A 383 -10.97 -2.70 -31.83
N GLY A 384 -11.62 -2.55 -30.69
CA GLY A 384 -11.02 -2.17 -29.41
C GLY A 384 -9.92 -3.12 -28.97
N GLU A 385 -10.16 -4.43 -29.02
CA GLU A 385 -9.15 -5.46 -28.68
C GLU A 385 -7.87 -5.29 -29.50
N LYS A 386 -7.99 -5.33 -30.84
CA LYS A 386 -6.84 -5.22 -31.76
C LYS A 386 -6.16 -3.85 -31.72
N SER A 387 -6.92 -2.79 -31.49
CA SER A 387 -6.40 -1.43 -31.35
C SER A 387 -5.61 -1.27 -30.05
N LEU A 388 -6.09 -1.84 -28.96
CA LEU A 388 -5.45 -1.79 -27.65
C LEU A 388 -4.16 -2.62 -27.61
N GLU A 389 -4.14 -3.79 -28.25
CA GLU A 389 -2.93 -4.64 -28.36
C GLU A 389 -1.78 -3.96 -29.11
N LYS A 390 -2.08 -2.93 -29.91
CA LYS A 390 -1.10 -2.12 -30.64
C LYS A 390 -0.81 -0.78 -29.95
N ASP A 391 -1.52 -0.45 -28.87
CA ASP A 391 -1.31 0.79 -28.14
C ASP A 391 -0.02 0.70 -27.32
N PRO A 392 0.99 1.55 -27.58
CA PRO A 392 2.32 1.38 -27.00
C PRO A 392 2.35 1.53 -25.47
N VAL A 393 1.45 2.33 -24.89
CA VAL A 393 1.38 2.48 -23.42
C VAL A 393 0.66 1.30 -22.79
N PHE A 394 -0.39 0.79 -23.43
CA PHE A 394 -1.02 -0.45 -22.98
C PHE A 394 -0.05 -1.62 -23.04
N THR A 395 0.67 -1.81 -24.16
CA THR A 395 1.65 -2.88 -24.30
C THR A 395 2.77 -2.76 -23.27
N LEU A 396 3.27 -1.54 -23.00
CA LEU A 396 4.24 -1.33 -21.92
C LEU A 396 3.68 -1.80 -20.56
N TRP A 397 2.48 -1.37 -20.19
CA TRP A 397 1.86 -1.81 -18.94
C TRP A 397 1.68 -3.32 -18.90
N TYR A 398 1.12 -3.90 -19.97
CA TYR A 398 0.79 -5.31 -20.07
C TYR A 398 2.04 -6.19 -19.99
N ASP A 399 3.10 -5.88 -20.75
CA ASP A 399 4.32 -6.68 -20.77
C ASP A 399 5.08 -6.58 -19.44
N MET A 400 5.12 -5.39 -18.82
CA MET A 400 5.72 -5.22 -17.50
C MET A 400 4.94 -5.99 -16.43
N ALA A 401 3.60 -5.96 -16.48
CA ALA A 401 2.75 -6.74 -15.60
C ALA A 401 2.93 -8.25 -15.84
N SER A 402 3.10 -8.69 -17.08
CA SER A 402 3.36 -10.09 -17.45
C SER A 402 4.68 -10.57 -16.85
N ILE A 403 5.76 -9.80 -17.04
CA ILE A 403 7.08 -10.11 -16.44
C ILE A 403 6.97 -10.22 -14.92
N PHE A 404 6.29 -9.27 -14.29
CA PHE A 404 6.07 -9.32 -12.85
C PHE A 404 5.33 -10.59 -12.43
N ASN A 405 4.18 -10.87 -13.05
CA ASN A 405 3.32 -12.00 -12.70
C ASN A 405 3.97 -13.37 -12.98
N GLU A 406 4.80 -13.47 -14.01
CA GLU A 406 5.40 -14.75 -14.42
C GLU A 406 6.74 -15.02 -13.74
N LYS A 407 7.58 -13.98 -13.58
CA LYS A 407 8.98 -14.15 -13.13
C LYS A 407 9.21 -13.76 -11.68
N ILE A 408 8.41 -12.83 -11.15
CA ILE A 408 8.68 -12.19 -9.85
C ILE A 408 7.68 -12.65 -8.80
N LEU A 409 6.39 -12.40 -9.04
CA LEU A 409 5.30 -12.64 -8.10
C LEU A 409 5.26 -14.07 -7.53
N PRO A 410 5.46 -15.15 -8.31
CA PRO A 410 5.40 -16.51 -7.76
C PRO A 410 6.52 -16.77 -6.74
N ASN A 411 7.73 -16.27 -7.00
CA ASN A 411 8.88 -16.41 -6.12
C ASN A 411 8.72 -15.52 -4.87
N VAL A 412 8.33 -14.25 -5.05
CA VAL A 412 8.04 -13.33 -3.94
C VAL A 412 6.93 -13.91 -3.04
N THR A 413 5.86 -14.43 -3.61
CA THR A 413 4.77 -15.09 -2.86
C THR A 413 5.28 -16.29 -2.07
N THR A 414 6.11 -17.14 -2.69
CA THR A 414 6.71 -18.30 -2.04
C THR A 414 7.58 -17.88 -0.84
N TYR A 415 8.45 -16.88 -1.03
CA TYR A 415 9.35 -16.40 0.02
C TYR A 415 8.61 -15.66 1.13
N ASN A 416 7.58 -14.88 0.81
CA ASN A 416 6.74 -14.23 1.81
C ASN A 416 5.96 -15.26 2.64
N ASN A 417 5.43 -16.32 2.01
CA ASN A 417 4.79 -17.43 2.74
C ASN A 417 5.77 -18.14 3.69
N GLN A 418 7.05 -18.28 3.29
CA GLN A 418 8.11 -18.81 4.16
C GLN A 418 8.38 -17.84 5.32
N ILE A 419 8.54 -16.55 5.04
CA ILE A 419 8.77 -15.50 6.04
C ILE A 419 7.61 -15.43 7.04
N ASP A 420 6.35 -15.53 6.59
CA ASP A 420 5.18 -15.54 7.48
C ASP A 420 5.21 -16.71 8.45
N SER A 421 5.59 -17.91 7.96
CA SER A 421 5.77 -19.08 8.81
C SER A 421 6.93 -18.89 9.79
N LEU A 422 8.07 -18.37 9.32
CA LEU A 422 9.24 -18.08 10.16
C LEU A 422 8.92 -17.05 11.24
N ASN A 423 8.25 -15.95 10.89
CA ASN A 423 7.85 -14.89 11.82
C ASN A 423 6.94 -15.42 12.92
N ARG A 424 5.99 -16.30 12.59
CA ARG A 424 5.14 -16.95 13.59
C ARG A 424 5.96 -17.77 14.56
N ILE A 425 6.87 -18.61 14.07
CA ILE A 425 7.69 -19.49 14.92
C ILE A 425 8.70 -18.67 15.74
N TYR A 426 9.29 -17.65 15.13
CA TYR A 426 10.24 -16.74 15.78
C TYR A 426 9.56 -15.90 16.87
N MET A 427 8.35 -15.41 16.63
CA MET A 427 7.57 -14.71 17.65
C MET A 427 7.20 -15.66 18.79
N LYS A 428 6.78 -16.89 18.48
CA LYS A 428 6.48 -17.90 19.51
C LYS A 428 7.68 -18.21 20.40
N ALA A 429 8.90 -18.19 19.85
CA ALA A 429 10.12 -18.41 20.62
C ALA A 429 10.51 -17.21 21.52
N GLN A 430 9.94 -16.02 21.26
CA GLN A 430 10.19 -14.80 22.03
C GLN A 430 9.16 -14.53 23.13
N MET A 431 8.00 -15.21 23.07
CA MET A 431 6.96 -15.23 24.11
C MET A 431 7.36 -16.21 25.21
#